data_AF-A0A1A8D1C1-F1
#
_entry.id   AF-A0A1A8D1C1-F1
#
_cell.length_a   1.000
_cell.length_b   1.000
_cell.length_c   1.000
_cell.angle_alpha   90.00
_cell.angle_beta   90.00
_cell.angle_gamma   90.00
#
_symmetry.space_group_name_H-M   'P 1'
#
loop_
_entity.id
_entity.type
_entity.pdbx_description
1 polymer ?
#
loop_
_entity_poly.entity_id
_entity_poly.type
_entity_poly.pdbx_seq_one_letter_code
_entity_poly.pdbx_strand_id
1 'polypeptide(L)'
;MFGDLGHGTLMACAALYLVLRETRLIAQKNDNEMFSMVFSGRYIILLMGIFSMYTGIIYNDCFSKALNIFGSGWSVRPMFGGKGANWSDATLHGSSALQLDPAVAGVFNGPYPIGIDPIWSISINKLTFLNSFKMKMSVVLGVIHMIFGVTLSLFNHLYFKKPLNIYLSFIPELIFMSTLFGYLVILIFYKWVAYDAQSSQDAPSLLIAFINMFLFDYTNRPLYRGQMGLQIFLVLLALTCVPCMLIVKTLVLRRQHLWRKRLGTQNFGGIRVGNGPTEDEAEIIQHDQLAQQSDDEPEFDFADVAVHQAIHTIEYCLGCISNTASYLRLWALSLAHAQLSEVLWSMVMHIGLSSANFGGFVVLSLVFFFFAVLTVAILLIMEGLSAFLHALRLHWVEFQNKFYGGQGFKFLPFTFEGILEGRQEE
;
A
#
# COMPACT_ATOMS: atom_id res chain seq x y z
N MET A 1 -8.89 -3.13 -3.96
CA MET A 1 -9.51 -4.34 -3.39
C MET A 1 -10.96 -4.42 -3.80
N PHE A 2 -11.77 -3.41 -3.45
CA PHE A 2 -13.18 -3.33 -3.83
C PHE A 2 -13.37 -2.38 -5.03
N GLY A 3 -13.29 -2.91 -6.25
CA GLY A 3 -13.26 -2.08 -7.47
C GLY A 3 -14.28 -2.56 -8.50
N ASP A 4 -15.54 -2.21 -8.29
CA ASP A 4 -16.66 -2.46 -9.20
C ASP A 4 -17.58 -1.24 -9.19
N LEU A 5 -17.94 -0.74 -10.37
CA LEU A 5 -18.80 0.42 -10.54
C LEU A 5 -20.20 0.18 -9.97
N GLY A 6 -20.77 -1.00 -10.19
CA GLY A 6 -22.12 -1.36 -9.76
C GLY A 6 -22.21 -1.47 -8.24
N HIS A 7 -21.35 -2.30 -7.64
CA HIS A 7 -21.30 -2.45 -6.18
C HIS A 7 -20.90 -1.14 -5.49
N GLY A 8 -19.95 -0.37 -6.05
CA GLY A 8 -19.56 0.93 -5.55
C GLY A 8 -20.71 1.95 -5.54
N THR A 9 -21.55 1.93 -6.59
CA THR A 9 -22.75 2.79 -6.67
C THR A 9 -23.77 2.42 -5.59
N LEU A 10 -24.03 1.14 -5.36
CA LEU A 10 -24.93 0.69 -4.28
C LEU A 10 -24.43 1.11 -2.90
N MET A 11 -23.12 0.93 -2.64
CA MET A 11 -22.50 1.33 -1.38
C MET A 11 -22.54 2.85 -1.18
N ALA A 12 -22.25 3.64 -2.23
CA ALA A 12 -22.32 5.10 -2.18
C ALA A 12 -23.75 5.60 -1.93
N CYS A 13 -24.76 5.02 -2.60
CA CYS A 13 -26.17 5.36 -2.38
C CYS A 13 -26.61 5.03 -0.95
N ALA A 14 -26.23 3.88 -0.40
CA ALA A 14 -26.54 3.51 0.97
C ALA A 14 -25.88 4.45 1.98
N ALA A 15 -24.61 4.81 1.77
CA ALA A 15 -23.90 5.76 2.63
C ALA A 15 -24.47 7.18 2.54
N LEU A 16 -24.81 7.63 1.33
CA LEU A 16 -25.44 8.92 1.09
C LEU A 16 -26.80 9.01 1.81
N TYR A 17 -27.58 7.93 1.81
CA TYR A 17 -28.82 7.86 2.58
C TYR A 17 -28.61 8.07 4.09
N LEU A 18 -27.56 7.47 4.67
CA LEU A 18 -27.21 7.66 6.08
C LEU A 18 -26.78 9.10 6.38
N VAL A 19 -26.05 9.74 5.47
CA VAL A 19 -25.61 11.14 5.61
C VAL A 19 -26.78 12.10 5.49
N LEU A 20 -27.65 11.94 4.50
CA LEU A 20 -28.81 12.82 4.29
C LEU A 20 -29.83 12.76 5.43
N ARG A 21 -29.93 11.62 6.13
CA ARG A 21 -30.85 11.43 7.26
C ARG A 21 -30.18 11.47 8.63
N GLU A 22 -28.99 12.05 8.74
CA GLU A 22 -28.21 12.00 9.99
C GLU A 22 -28.98 12.61 11.19
N THR A 23 -29.67 13.74 11.00
CA THR A 23 -30.43 14.41 12.08
C THR A 23 -31.55 13.54 12.64
N ARG A 24 -32.28 12.83 11.75
CA ARG A 24 -33.37 11.95 12.15
C ARG A 24 -32.87 10.66 12.79
N LEU A 25 -31.76 10.10 12.30
CA LEU A 25 -31.19 8.86 12.82
C LEU A 25 -30.51 9.06 14.17
N ILE A 26 -29.86 10.20 14.39
CA ILE A 26 -29.32 10.58 15.71
C ILE A 26 -30.46 10.70 16.74
N ALA A 27 -31.58 11.31 16.35
CA ALA A 27 -32.74 11.45 17.22
C ALA A 27 -33.44 10.12 17.57
N GLN A 28 -33.26 9.08 16.75
CA GLN A 28 -33.97 7.80 16.90
C GLN A 28 -33.32 6.83 17.91
N LYS A 29 -32.19 7.18 18.54
CA LYS A 29 -31.43 6.39 19.53
C LYS A 29 -31.58 4.87 19.32
N ASN A 30 -30.83 4.35 18.35
CA ASN A 30 -30.88 2.95 17.97
C ASN A 30 -29.83 2.14 18.75
N ASP A 31 -30.26 1.10 19.47
CA ASP A 31 -29.39 0.32 20.37
C ASP A 31 -28.61 -0.81 19.66
N ASN A 32 -28.79 -0.99 18.35
CA ASN A 32 -28.08 -2.03 17.60
C ASN A 32 -26.61 -1.63 17.34
N GLU A 33 -25.68 -2.34 17.96
CA GLU A 33 -24.23 -2.09 17.88
C GLU A 33 -23.70 -2.03 16.45
N MET A 34 -24.14 -2.96 15.59
CA MET A 34 -23.72 -3.01 14.18
C MET A 34 -24.13 -1.73 13.44
N PHE A 35 -25.34 -1.24 13.70
CA PHE A 35 -25.83 0.00 13.09
C PHE A 35 -25.09 1.23 13.63
N SER A 36 -24.83 1.26 14.94
CA SER A 36 -24.07 2.34 15.59
C SER A 36 -22.65 2.45 15.01
N MET A 37 -21.96 1.33 14.83
CA MET A 37 -20.64 1.29 14.21
C MET A 37 -20.66 1.85 12.78
N VAL A 38 -21.58 1.35 11.93
CA VAL A 38 -21.73 1.82 10.54
C VAL A 38 -22.10 3.29 10.48
N PHE A 39 -22.96 3.78 11.38
CA PHE A 39 -23.38 5.17 11.43
C PHE A 39 -22.23 6.12 11.85
N SER A 40 -21.39 5.69 12.78
CA SER A 40 -20.18 6.43 13.17
C SER A 40 -19.21 6.58 11.99
N GLY A 41 -19.12 5.56 11.13
CA GLY A 41 -18.26 5.50 9.94
C GLY A 41 -18.88 6.04 8.64
N ARG A 42 -20.04 6.71 8.68
CA ARG A 42 -20.81 7.08 7.46
C ARG A 42 -20.01 7.82 6.39
N TYR A 43 -19.13 8.74 6.78
CA TYR A 43 -18.28 9.50 5.86
C TYR A 43 -17.17 8.64 5.23
N ILE A 44 -16.64 7.68 6.00
CA ILE A 44 -15.63 6.73 5.50
C ILE A 44 -16.27 5.83 4.44
N ILE A 45 -17.47 5.29 4.70
CA ILE A 45 -18.18 4.43 3.76
C ILE A 45 -18.57 5.20 2.48
N LEU A 46 -18.99 6.46 2.62
CA LEU A 46 -19.29 7.32 1.47
C LEU A 46 -18.05 7.50 0.57
N LEU A 47 -16.90 7.82 1.18
CA LEU A 47 -15.64 8.00 0.48
C LEU A 47 -15.17 6.70 -0.18
N MET A 48 -15.31 5.57 0.51
CA MET A 48 -15.05 4.24 -0.06
C MET A 48 -15.93 3.95 -1.27
N GLY A 49 -17.21 4.34 -1.24
CA GLY A 49 -18.15 4.13 -2.35
C GLY A 49 -17.75 4.92 -3.59
N ILE A 50 -17.40 6.19 -3.41
CA ILE A 50 -16.97 7.07 -4.51
C ILE A 50 -15.64 6.59 -5.10
N PHE A 51 -14.65 6.23 -4.28
CA PHE A 51 -13.39 5.70 -4.80
C PHE A 51 -13.55 4.32 -5.42
N SER A 52 -14.44 3.48 -4.89
CA SER A 52 -14.78 2.21 -5.53
C SER A 52 -15.37 2.43 -6.92
N MET A 53 -16.31 3.38 -7.07
CA MET A 53 -16.87 3.78 -8.35
C MET A 53 -15.79 4.24 -9.34
N TYR A 54 -14.86 5.11 -8.90
CA TYR A 54 -13.72 5.52 -9.72
C TYR A 54 -12.85 4.34 -10.15
N THR A 55 -12.47 3.46 -9.21
CA THR A 55 -11.65 2.28 -9.55
C THR A 55 -12.40 1.27 -10.42
N GLY A 56 -13.72 1.16 -10.29
CA GLY A 56 -14.58 0.34 -11.15
C GLY A 56 -14.59 0.83 -12.59
N ILE A 57 -14.56 2.15 -12.81
CA ILE A 57 -14.38 2.73 -14.16
C ILE A 57 -13.00 2.39 -14.72
N ILE A 58 -11.94 2.50 -13.90
CA ILE A 58 -10.57 2.15 -14.34
C ILE A 58 -10.44 0.65 -14.68
N TYR A 59 -11.07 -0.23 -13.91
CA TYR A 59 -11.10 -1.66 -14.23
C TYR A 59 -12.10 -2.02 -15.32
N ASN A 60 -12.99 -1.09 -15.68
CA ASN A 60 -14.10 -1.29 -16.59
C ASN A 60 -14.95 -2.51 -16.19
N ASP A 61 -15.33 -2.55 -14.91
CA ASP A 61 -16.10 -3.64 -14.33
C ASP A 61 -17.36 -3.09 -13.64
N CYS A 62 -18.52 -3.53 -14.11
CA CYS A 62 -19.85 -3.21 -13.59
C CYS A 62 -20.64 -4.51 -13.46
N PHE A 63 -20.77 -5.02 -12.23
CA PHE A 63 -21.41 -6.32 -11.96
C PHE A 63 -20.85 -7.46 -12.85
N SER A 64 -19.52 -7.56 -12.97
CA SER A 64 -18.79 -8.52 -13.83
C SER A 64 -18.85 -8.28 -15.35
N LYS A 65 -19.44 -7.16 -15.80
CA LYS A 65 -19.54 -6.79 -17.22
C LYS A 65 -18.79 -5.50 -17.52
N ALA A 66 -18.20 -5.44 -18.71
CA ALA A 66 -17.52 -4.26 -19.19
C ALA A 66 -18.46 -3.29 -19.92
N LEU A 67 -18.17 -2.00 -19.82
CA LEU A 67 -18.87 -0.93 -20.50
C LEU A 67 -18.09 -0.48 -21.72
N ASN A 68 -18.73 -0.52 -22.89
CA ASN A 68 -18.13 -0.02 -24.13
C ASN A 68 -18.54 1.45 -24.37
N ILE A 69 -17.80 2.39 -23.76
CA ILE A 69 -18.09 3.84 -23.83
C ILE A 69 -17.37 4.51 -24.99
N PHE A 70 -16.08 4.20 -25.18
CA PHE A 70 -15.22 4.89 -26.17
C PHE A 70 -14.95 4.08 -27.44
N GLY A 71 -15.46 2.85 -27.53
CA GLY A 71 -15.09 1.90 -28.58
C GLY A 71 -13.83 1.11 -28.23
N SER A 72 -13.83 -0.19 -28.56
CA SER A 72 -12.67 -1.08 -28.37
C SER A 72 -11.49 -0.64 -29.25
N GLY A 73 -10.29 -0.57 -28.67
CA GLY A 73 -9.04 -0.35 -29.40
C GLY A 73 -8.61 -1.57 -30.21
N TRP A 74 -9.19 -2.73 -29.90
CA TRP A 74 -9.00 -3.97 -30.64
C TRP A 74 -10.02 -4.10 -31.77
N SER A 75 -9.54 -4.47 -32.96
CA SER A 75 -10.39 -4.71 -34.13
C SER A 75 -10.08 -6.05 -34.77
N VAL A 76 -11.13 -6.83 -35.03
CA VAL A 76 -11.01 -8.18 -35.63
C VAL A 76 -10.95 -8.12 -37.16
N ARG A 77 -11.45 -7.03 -37.76
CA ARG A 77 -11.59 -6.88 -39.23
C ARG A 77 -10.29 -7.13 -40.01
N PRO A 78 -9.11 -6.66 -39.56
CA PRO A 78 -7.85 -6.87 -40.28
C PRO A 78 -7.39 -8.32 -40.29
N MET A 79 -7.92 -9.19 -39.42
CA MET A 79 -7.55 -10.62 -39.38
C MET A 79 -8.12 -11.41 -40.56
N PHE A 80 -9.22 -10.96 -41.16
CA PHE A 80 -9.86 -11.58 -42.34
C PHE A 80 -9.21 -11.15 -43.67
N GLY A 81 -8.25 -10.23 -43.66
CA GLY A 81 -7.57 -9.72 -44.86
C GLY A 81 -6.25 -10.41 -45.16
N GLY A 82 -5.78 -10.29 -46.41
CA GLY A 82 -4.51 -10.85 -46.92
C GLY A 82 -3.22 -10.44 -46.18
N LYS A 83 -3.29 -9.41 -45.32
CA LYS A 83 -2.17 -8.88 -44.52
C LYS A 83 -2.19 -9.36 -43.06
N GLY A 84 -3.21 -10.12 -42.66
CA GLY A 84 -3.35 -10.74 -41.33
C GLY A 84 -3.13 -12.24 -41.38
N ALA A 85 -3.80 -12.99 -40.50
CA ALA A 85 -3.71 -14.45 -40.42
C ALA A 85 -4.58 -15.20 -41.47
N ASN A 86 -5.09 -14.51 -42.49
CA ASN A 86 -6.00 -15.04 -43.52
C ASN A 86 -7.17 -15.85 -42.93
N TRP A 87 -7.84 -15.30 -41.91
CA TRP A 87 -9.04 -15.95 -41.37
C TRP A 87 -10.11 -16.05 -42.46
N SER A 88 -10.55 -17.27 -42.71
CA SER A 88 -11.60 -17.60 -43.67
C SER A 88 -12.82 -18.18 -42.93
N ASP A 89 -13.95 -18.24 -43.61
CA ASP A 89 -15.18 -18.81 -43.04
C ASP A 89 -14.98 -20.26 -42.54
N ALA A 90 -14.10 -21.03 -43.21
CA ALA A 90 -13.70 -22.36 -42.76
C ALA A 90 -13.00 -22.37 -41.40
N THR A 91 -12.17 -21.35 -41.10
CA THR A 91 -11.50 -21.24 -39.79
C THR A 91 -12.46 -20.87 -38.67
N LEU A 92 -13.50 -20.09 -38.98
CA LEU A 92 -14.54 -19.69 -38.02
C LEU A 92 -15.43 -20.88 -37.64
N HIS A 93 -15.75 -21.74 -38.60
CA HIS A 93 -16.53 -22.95 -38.34
C HIS A 93 -15.72 -24.10 -37.73
N GLY A 94 -14.40 -24.15 -37.99
CA GLY A 94 -13.53 -25.22 -37.49
C GLY A 94 -12.91 -24.98 -36.11
N SER A 95 -12.78 -23.72 -35.67
CA SER A 95 -12.02 -23.37 -34.45
C SER A 95 -12.93 -22.73 -33.41
N SER A 96 -12.98 -23.31 -32.21
CA SER A 96 -13.75 -22.76 -31.07
C SER A 96 -13.06 -21.58 -30.38
N ALA A 97 -11.75 -21.43 -30.53
CA ALA A 97 -10.96 -20.34 -29.98
C ALA A 97 -10.02 -19.77 -31.06
N LEU A 98 -10.03 -18.45 -31.19
CA LEU A 98 -9.18 -17.70 -32.12
C LEU A 98 -8.34 -16.68 -31.34
N GLN A 99 -7.05 -16.61 -31.66
CA GLN A 99 -6.12 -15.66 -31.05
C GLN A 99 -5.83 -14.50 -32.01
N LEU A 100 -6.08 -13.27 -31.54
CA LEU A 100 -5.73 -12.07 -32.29
C LEU A 100 -4.23 -11.81 -32.17
N ASP A 101 -3.57 -11.56 -33.30
CA ASP A 101 -2.15 -11.19 -33.33
C ASP A 101 -2.01 -9.67 -33.24
N PRO A 102 -1.47 -9.12 -32.13
CA PRO A 102 -1.26 -7.68 -31.99
C PRO A 102 -0.18 -7.11 -32.91
N ALA A 103 0.69 -7.92 -33.52
CA ALA A 103 1.72 -7.45 -34.44
C ALA A 103 1.16 -7.05 -35.81
N VAL A 104 -0.04 -7.52 -36.16
CA VAL A 104 -0.71 -7.20 -37.43
C VAL A 104 -1.28 -5.78 -37.39
N ALA A 105 -0.94 -4.97 -38.38
CA ALA A 105 -1.39 -3.58 -38.49
C ALA A 105 -2.92 -3.49 -38.52
N GLY A 106 -3.49 -2.67 -37.62
CA GLY A 106 -4.92 -2.44 -37.50
C GLY A 106 -5.63 -3.32 -36.48
N VAL A 107 -5.01 -4.41 -36.01
CA VAL A 107 -5.62 -5.29 -34.98
C VAL A 107 -5.66 -4.57 -33.63
N PHE A 108 -4.61 -3.82 -33.31
CA PHE A 108 -4.54 -2.93 -32.16
C PHE A 108 -4.34 -1.49 -32.65
N ASN A 109 -5.37 -0.65 -32.47
CA ASN A 109 -5.39 0.74 -32.94
C ASN A 109 -4.99 1.75 -31.85
N GLY A 110 -4.54 1.27 -30.70
CA GLY A 110 -4.12 2.09 -29.56
C GLY A 110 -4.83 1.71 -28.26
N PRO A 111 -4.32 2.20 -27.12
CA PRO A 111 -4.89 1.92 -25.81
C PRO A 111 -6.26 2.58 -25.63
N TYR A 112 -7.13 1.94 -24.84
CA TYR A 112 -8.43 2.48 -24.48
C TYR A 112 -8.26 3.78 -23.65
N PRO A 113 -9.03 4.87 -23.92
CA PRO A 113 -8.76 6.17 -23.32
C PRO A 113 -8.85 6.20 -21.78
N ILE A 114 -9.80 5.47 -21.19
CA ILE A 114 -9.99 5.44 -19.73
C ILE A 114 -10.23 4.00 -19.29
N GLY A 115 -9.27 3.43 -18.56
CA GLY A 115 -9.40 2.10 -17.96
C GLY A 115 -9.04 0.96 -18.91
N ILE A 116 -9.59 -0.22 -18.64
CA ILE A 116 -9.29 -1.45 -19.38
C ILE A 116 -10.25 -1.60 -20.57
N ASP A 117 -9.71 -2.06 -21.70
CA ASP A 117 -10.50 -2.31 -22.91
C ASP A 117 -11.60 -3.37 -22.66
N PRO A 118 -12.87 -3.10 -23.06
CA PRO A 118 -13.97 -4.07 -22.93
C PRO A 118 -13.71 -5.45 -23.55
N ILE A 119 -12.86 -5.55 -24.57
CA ILE A 119 -12.57 -6.83 -25.26
C ILE A 119 -12.04 -7.90 -24.29
N TRP A 120 -11.36 -7.48 -23.22
CA TRP A 120 -10.81 -8.41 -22.24
C TRP A 120 -11.91 -9.14 -21.45
N SER A 121 -13.09 -8.55 -21.29
CA SER A 121 -14.21 -9.19 -20.59
C SER A 121 -14.71 -10.46 -21.29
N ILE A 122 -14.65 -10.49 -22.63
CA ILE A 122 -15.09 -11.63 -23.44
C ILE A 122 -13.96 -12.61 -23.79
N SER A 123 -12.71 -12.25 -23.50
CA SER A 123 -11.53 -13.04 -23.86
C SER A 123 -11.30 -14.22 -22.91
N ILE A 124 -10.84 -15.35 -23.45
CA ILE A 124 -10.50 -16.55 -22.65
C ILE A 124 -9.25 -16.29 -21.78
N ASN A 125 -8.29 -15.53 -22.31
CA ASN A 125 -7.01 -15.22 -21.65
C ASN A 125 -7.06 -13.98 -20.73
N LYS A 126 -8.27 -13.51 -20.35
CA LYS A 126 -8.43 -12.32 -19.51
C LYS A 126 -7.71 -12.38 -18.17
N LEU A 127 -7.70 -13.56 -17.54
CA LEU A 127 -7.10 -13.74 -16.21
C LEU A 127 -5.59 -13.54 -16.28
N THR A 128 -4.94 -14.03 -17.33
CA THR A 128 -3.49 -13.85 -17.52
C THR A 128 -3.12 -12.37 -17.64
N PHE A 129 -3.91 -11.60 -18.40
CA PHE A 129 -3.71 -10.16 -18.55
C PHE A 129 -3.98 -9.41 -17.23
N LEU A 130 -5.16 -9.62 -16.64
CA LEU A 130 -5.57 -8.94 -15.40
C LEU A 130 -4.67 -9.27 -14.22
N ASN A 131 -4.16 -10.50 -14.12
CA ASN A 131 -3.22 -10.91 -13.06
C ASN A 131 -1.91 -10.15 -13.19
N SER A 132 -1.35 -10.09 -14.40
CA SER A 132 -0.11 -9.35 -14.65
C SER A 132 -0.27 -7.87 -14.31
N PHE A 133 -1.40 -7.26 -14.72
CA PHE A 133 -1.69 -5.86 -14.47
C PHE A 133 -1.91 -5.56 -12.98
N LYS A 134 -2.87 -6.24 -12.33
CA LYS A 134 -3.25 -5.97 -10.93
C LYS A 134 -2.11 -6.27 -9.96
N MET A 135 -1.32 -7.32 -10.19
CA MET A 135 -0.13 -7.61 -9.39
C MET A 135 0.89 -6.47 -9.46
N LYS A 136 1.26 -6.02 -10.66
CA LYS A 136 2.23 -4.91 -10.85
C LYS A 136 1.71 -3.61 -10.26
N MET A 137 0.45 -3.27 -10.49
CA MET A 137 -0.18 -2.08 -9.91
C MET A 137 -0.18 -2.11 -8.37
N SER A 138 -0.36 -3.28 -7.76
CA SER A 138 -0.35 -3.42 -6.30
C SER A 138 1.02 -3.15 -5.70
N VAL A 139 2.09 -3.62 -6.36
CA VAL A 139 3.47 -3.31 -5.97
C VAL A 139 3.76 -1.82 -6.14
N VAL A 140 3.36 -1.21 -7.26
CA VAL A 140 3.57 0.24 -7.51
C VAL A 140 2.88 1.08 -6.44
N LEU A 141 1.59 0.82 -6.15
CA LEU A 141 0.85 1.54 -5.10
C LEU A 141 1.47 1.32 -3.72
N GLY A 142 1.89 0.08 -3.41
CA GLY A 142 2.51 -0.24 -2.14
C GLY A 142 3.81 0.52 -1.90
N VAL A 143 4.71 0.53 -2.88
CA VAL A 143 5.99 1.24 -2.78
C VAL A 143 5.77 2.74 -2.62
N ILE A 144 4.89 3.36 -3.42
CA ILE A 144 4.59 4.79 -3.29
C ILE A 144 4.00 5.11 -1.90
N HIS A 145 3.06 4.29 -1.41
CA HIS A 145 2.45 4.47 -0.09
C HIS A 145 3.46 4.33 1.05
N MET A 146 4.38 3.36 0.96
CA MET A 146 5.45 3.20 1.95
C MET A 146 6.50 4.33 1.88
N ILE A 147 6.87 4.80 0.67
CA ILE A 147 7.79 5.95 0.52
C ILE A 147 7.15 7.15 1.20
N PHE A 148 5.85 7.37 0.96
CA PHE A 148 5.10 8.44 1.61
C PHE A 148 5.15 8.31 3.15
N GLY A 149 4.94 7.11 3.69
CA GLY A 149 5.06 6.88 5.14
C GLY A 149 6.46 7.20 5.69
N VAL A 150 7.53 6.81 5.00
CA VAL A 150 8.91 7.15 5.38
C VAL A 150 9.14 8.65 5.28
N THR A 151 8.59 9.36 4.28
CA THR A 151 8.71 10.83 4.22
C THR A 151 8.03 11.54 5.38
N LEU A 152 6.98 10.97 5.98
CA LEU A 152 6.35 11.53 7.17
C LEU A 152 7.26 11.46 8.42
N SER A 153 8.15 10.48 8.50
CA SER A 153 9.11 10.39 9.61
C SER A 153 10.10 11.56 9.61
N LEU A 154 10.43 12.13 8.43
CA LEU A 154 11.25 13.33 8.31
C LEU A 154 10.59 14.54 9.00
N PHE A 155 9.29 14.75 8.79
CA PHE A 155 8.56 15.86 9.41
C PHE A 155 8.56 15.73 10.94
N ASN A 156 8.43 14.51 11.46
CA ASN A 156 8.53 14.25 12.90
C ASN A 156 9.93 14.61 13.43
N HIS A 157 10.99 14.13 12.79
CA HIS A 157 12.36 14.43 13.23
C HIS A 157 12.72 15.92 13.14
N LEU A 158 12.17 16.64 12.15
CA LEU A 158 12.31 18.08 12.01
C LEU A 158 11.58 18.83 13.12
N TYR A 159 10.31 18.46 13.41
CA TYR A 159 9.51 19.07 14.47
C TYR A 159 10.15 18.91 15.85
N PHE A 160 10.60 17.70 16.19
CA PHE A 160 11.27 17.41 17.47
C PHE A 160 12.74 17.87 17.53
N LYS A 161 13.26 18.53 16.48
CA LYS A 161 14.64 19.05 16.40
C LYS A 161 15.71 18.02 16.76
N LYS A 162 15.59 16.79 16.25
CA LYS A 162 16.58 15.70 16.45
C LYS A 162 17.39 15.46 15.17
N PRO A 163 18.44 16.28 14.88
CA PRO A 163 19.15 16.22 13.60
C PRO A 163 19.88 14.89 13.36
N LEU A 164 20.30 14.22 14.43
CA LEU A 164 20.99 12.93 14.36
C LEU A 164 20.14 11.85 13.67
N ASN A 165 18.84 11.80 13.98
CA ASN A 165 17.93 10.80 13.42
C ASN A 165 17.62 11.06 11.94
N ILE A 166 17.70 12.31 11.50
CA ILE A 166 17.53 12.67 10.08
C ILE A 166 18.65 12.03 9.25
N TYR A 167 19.91 12.26 9.64
CA TYR A 167 21.06 11.77 8.88
C TYR A 167 21.30 10.26 9.02
N LEU A 168 21.03 9.68 10.21
CA LEU A 168 21.42 8.30 10.51
C LEU A 168 20.28 7.28 10.49
N SER A 169 19.02 7.72 10.40
CA SER A 169 17.86 6.84 10.25
C SER A 169 17.10 7.15 8.96
N PHE A 170 16.55 8.36 8.81
CA PHE A 170 15.72 8.70 7.65
C PHE A 170 16.44 8.58 6.29
N ILE A 171 17.64 9.16 6.15
CA ILE A 171 18.35 9.13 4.86
C ILE A 171 18.70 7.69 4.44
N PRO A 172 19.34 6.86 5.28
CA PRO A 172 19.60 5.45 4.93
C PRO A 172 18.33 4.64 4.64
N GLU A 173 17.25 4.84 5.41
CA GLU A 173 15.96 4.18 5.20
C GLU A 173 15.37 4.52 3.82
N LEU A 174 15.33 5.81 3.48
CA LEU A 174 14.81 6.27 2.20
C LEU A 174 15.66 5.76 1.02
N ILE A 175 16.99 5.80 1.14
CA ILE A 175 17.90 5.29 0.10
C ILE A 175 17.74 3.78 -0.07
N PHE A 176 17.72 3.01 1.02
CA PHE A 176 17.54 1.56 0.98
C PHE A 176 16.23 1.18 0.27
N MET A 177 15.12 1.84 0.62
CA MET A 177 13.83 1.51 0.03
C MET A 177 13.70 1.97 -1.43
N SER A 178 14.24 3.14 -1.76
CA SER A 178 14.22 3.67 -3.14
C SER A 178 15.12 2.87 -4.08
N THR A 179 16.28 2.41 -3.63
CA THR A 179 17.24 1.65 -4.46
C THR A 179 16.75 0.25 -4.79
N LEU A 180 16.09 -0.46 -3.86
CA LEU A 180 15.56 -1.79 -4.11
C LEU A 180 14.17 -1.75 -4.76
N PHE A 181 13.20 -1.15 -4.08
CA PHE A 181 11.80 -1.21 -4.50
C PHE A 181 11.40 -0.06 -5.42
N GLY A 182 11.98 1.13 -5.25
CA GLY A 182 11.82 2.23 -6.21
C GLY A 182 12.35 1.84 -7.59
N TYR A 183 13.50 1.17 -7.66
CA TYR A 183 14.03 0.62 -8.92
C TYR A 183 13.09 -0.44 -9.53
N LEU A 184 12.50 -1.34 -8.73
CA LEU A 184 11.50 -2.29 -9.22
C LEU A 184 10.30 -1.60 -9.87
N VAL A 185 9.81 -0.51 -9.28
CA VAL A 185 8.72 0.31 -9.86
C VAL A 185 9.14 0.93 -11.19
N ILE A 186 10.36 1.47 -11.27
CA ILE A 186 10.90 2.02 -12.53
C ILE A 186 10.99 0.94 -13.61
N LEU A 187 11.41 -0.28 -13.26
CA LEU A 187 11.46 -1.40 -14.22
C LEU A 187 10.06 -1.81 -14.72
N ILE A 188 9.02 -1.73 -13.87
CA ILE A 188 7.64 -1.98 -14.29
C ILE A 188 7.23 -0.96 -15.36
N PHE A 189 7.43 0.34 -15.10
CA PHE A 189 7.09 1.39 -16.07
C PHE A 189 7.94 1.30 -17.34
N TYR A 190 9.24 1.06 -17.21
CA TYR A 190 10.13 0.88 -18.35
C TYR A 190 9.67 -0.30 -19.22
N LYS A 191 9.32 -1.43 -18.62
CA LYS A 191 8.81 -2.58 -19.36
C LYS A 191 7.49 -2.29 -20.06
N TRP A 192 6.62 -1.46 -19.49
CA TRP A 192 5.36 -1.05 -20.14
C TRP A 192 5.55 -0.14 -21.36
N VAL A 193 6.65 0.59 -21.43
CA VAL A 193 6.92 1.55 -22.54
C VAL A 193 7.85 0.95 -23.60
N ALA A 194 8.82 0.13 -23.19
CA ALA A 194 9.92 -0.29 -24.07
C ALA A 194 9.62 -1.55 -24.92
N TYR A 195 8.65 -2.38 -24.52
CA TYR A 195 8.37 -3.65 -25.21
C TYR A 195 7.01 -3.61 -25.90
N ASP A 196 7.06 -3.67 -27.23
CA ASP A 196 5.89 -3.80 -28.10
C ASP A 196 5.64 -5.25 -28.51
N ALA A 197 4.49 -5.50 -29.13
CA ALA A 197 4.08 -6.81 -29.65
C ALA A 197 5.17 -7.51 -30.48
N GLN A 198 5.90 -6.76 -31.30
CA GLN A 198 6.97 -7.26 -32.18
C GLN A 198 8.22 -7.72 -31.41
N SER A 199 8.49 -7.13 -30.25
CA SER A 199 9.65 -7.45 -29.39
C SER A 199 9.30 -8.35 -28.20
N SER A 200 8.05 -8.83 -28.15
CA SER A 200 7.48 -9.50 -26.98
C SER A 200 8.14 -10.85 -26.65
N GLN A 201 8.66 -11.55 -27.67
CA GLN A 201 9.35 -12.84 -27.50
C GLN A 201 10.62 -12.72 -26.65
N ASP A 202 11.27 -11.56 -26.70
CA ASP A 202 12.52 -11.29 -26.00
C ASP A 202 12.29 -10.62 -24.62
N ALA A 203 11.04 -10.44 -24.19
CA ALA A 203 10.72 -9.67 -22.99
C ALA A 203 11.06 -10.45 -21.69
N PRO A 204 12.08 -10.02 -20.91
CA PRO A 204 12.52 -10.73 -19.71
C PRO A 204 11.50 -10.63 -18.58
N SER A 205 11.50 -11.61 -17.67
CA SER A 205 10.62 -11.57 -16.49
C SER A 205 11.19 -10.66 -15.40
N LEU A 206 10.36 -9.77 -14.87
CA LEU A 206 10.79 -8.79 -13.84
C LEU A 206 11.20 -9.49 -12.54
N LEU A 207 10.55 -10.62 -12.22
CA LEU A 207 10.84 -11.40 -11.03
C LEU A 207 12.26 -11.98 -11.09
N ILE A 208 12.63 -12.65 -12.20
CA ILE A 208 13.99 -13.21 -12.35
C ILE A 208 15.02 -12.08 -12.40
N ALA A 209 14.74 -10.98 -13.10
CA ALA A 209 15.65 -9.83 -13.13
C ALA A 209 15.88 -9.22 -11.73
N PHE A 210 14.88 -9.26 -10.84
CA PHE A 210 15.00 -8.81 -9.46
C PHE A 210 15.76 -9.82 -8.57
N ILE A 211 15.57 -11.12 -8.74
CA ILE A 211 16.34 -12.15 -8.02
C ILE A 211 17.81 -12.10 -8.44
N ASN A 212 18.07 -12.08 -9.75
CA ASN A 212 19.41 -12.05 -10.32
C ASN A 212 20.21 -10.81 -9.91
N MET A 213 19.52 -9.70 -9.61
CA MET A 213 20.14 -8.50 -9.07
C MET A 213 20.84 -8.77 -7.73
N PHE A 214 20.25 -9.58 -6.84
CA PHE A 214 20.86 -9.94 -5.55
C PHE A 214 21.85 -11.11 -5.67
N LEU A 215 21.65 -11.99 -6.64
CA LEU A 215 22.54 -13.13 -6.89
C LEU A 215 23.79 -12.76 -7.71
N PHE A 216 23.85 -11.53 -8.24
CA PHE A 216 24.90 -11.05 -9.15
C PHE A 216 25.06 -11.92 -10.43
N ASP A 217 23.95 -12.48 -10.92
CA ASP A 217 23.91 -13.29 -12.15
C ASP A 217 23.35 -12.49 -13.33
N TYR A 218 24.25 -12.05 -14.22
CA TYR A 218 23.92 -11.21 -15.39
C TYR A 218 23.95 -11.98 -16.72
N THR A 219 23.73 -13.29 -16.70
CA THR A 219 23.70 -14.15 -17.89
C THR A 219 22.53 -13.86 -18.84
N ASN A 220 21.44 -13.30 -18.33
CA ASN A 220 20.23 -12.98 -19.08
C ASN A 220 20.35 -11.66 -19.89
N ARG A 221 19.54 -11.52 -20.94
CA ARG A 221 19.53 -10.31 -21.78
C ARG A 221 19.17 -9.05 -20.96
N PRO A 222 19.89 -7.93 -21.13
CA PRO A 222 19.61 -6.70 -20.40
C PRO A 222 18.37 -5.99 -20.96
N LEU A 223 17.52 -5.44 -20.07
CA LEU A 223 16.39 -4.57 -20.40
C LEU A 223 16.83 -3.24 -21.02
N TYR A 224 17.95 -2.69 -20.56
CA TYR A 224 18.48 -1.41 -21.03
C TYR A 224 20.02 -1.42 -21.05
N ARG A 225 20.60 -0.54 -21.85
CA ARG A 225 22.06 -0.41 -21.97
C ARG A 225 22.66 0.03 -20.63
N GLY A 226 23.63 -0.73 -20.12
CA GLY A 226 24.29 -0.43 -18.85
C GLY A 226 23.60 -0.99 -17.59
N GLN A 227 22.59 -1.87 -17.75
CA GLN A 227 21.86 -2.46 -16.62
C GLN A 227 22.78 -3.12 -15.57
N MET A 228 23.81 -3.85 -15.99
CA MET A 228 24.72 -4.53 -15.08
C MET A 228 25.39 -3.55 -14.11
N GLY A 229 25.96 -2.46 -14.63
CA GLY A 229 26.64 -1.46 -13.81
C GLY A 229 25.70 -0.77 -12.82
N LEU A 230 24.49 -0.39 -13.27
CA LEU A 230 23.50 0.26 -12.41
C LEU A 230 22.98 -0.69 -11.32
N GLN A 231 22.68 -1.96 -11.65
CA GLN A 231 22.19 -2.93 -10.66
C GLN A 231 23.24 -3.23 -9.58
N ILE A 232 24.50 -3.43 -9.96
CA ILE A 232 25.59 -3.64 -8.98
C ILE A 232 25.72 -2.41 -8.08
N PHE A 233 25.72 -1.20 -8.66
CA PHE A 233 25.81 0.04 -7.89
C PHE A 233 24.66 0.20 -6.89
N LEU A 234 23.41 -0.06 -7.31
CA LEU A 234 22.23 0.02 -6.44
C LEU A 234 22.29 -0.97 -5.28
N VAL A 235 22.72 -2.22 -5.54
CA VAL A 235 22.85 -3.25 -4.49
C VAL A 235 23.96 -2.89 -3.51
N LEU A 236 25.12 -2.43 -3.98
CA LEU A 236 26.21 -1.98 -3.11
C LEU A 236 25.80 -0.80 -2.24
N LEU A 237 25.05 0.15 -2.81
CA LEU A 237 24.51 1.29 -2.07
C LEU A 237 23.54 0.83 -0.98
N ALA A 238 22.58 -0.05 -1.31
CA ALA A 238 21.64 -0.62 -0.35
C ALA A 238 22.35 -1.41 0.77
N LEU A 239 23.38 -2.19 0.43
CA LEU A 239 24.14 -2.97 1.39
C LEU A 239 25.00 -2.09 2.31
N THR A 240 25.50 -0.95 1.81
CA THR A 240 26.24 0.05 2.62
C THR A 240 25.32 0.80 3.59
N CYS A 241 24.04 0.99 3.26
CA CYS A 241 23.06 1.63 4.14
C CYS A 241 22.83 0.83 5.44
N VAL A 242 22.93 -0.51 5.42
CA VAL A 242 22.66 -1.36 6.59
C VAL A 242 23.70 -1.14 7.72
N PRO A 243 25.02 -1.24 7.48
CA PRO A 243 26.03 -0.86 8.46
C PRO A 243 25.95 0.60 8.88
N CYS A 244 25.55 1.50 7.97
CA CYS A 244 25.37 2.92 8.28
C CYS A 244 24.32 3.13 9.40
N MET A 245 23.15 2.48 9.27
CA MET A 245 22.09 2.57 10.30
C MET A 245 22.48 1.93 11.63
N LEU A 246 23.19 0.80 11.59
CA LEU A 246 23.49 0.01 12.79
C LEU A 246 24.70 0.55 13.56
N ILE A 247 25.81 0.80 12.87
CA ILE A 247 27.11 1.13 13.50
C ILE A 247 27.27 2.64 13.66
N VAL A 248 26.91 3.44 12.66
CA VAL A 248 27.21 4.89 12.71
C VAL A 248 26.37 5.57 13.78
N LYS A 249 25.08 5.21 13.93
CA LYS A 249 24.22 5.78 14.97
C LYS A 249 24.70 5.44 16.38
N THR A 250 25.03 4.19 16.64
CA THR A 250 25.52 3.73 17.95
C THR A 250 26.88 4.35 18.30
N LEU A 251 27.81 4.42 17.35
CA LEU A 251 29.11 5.05 17.55
C LEU A 251 29.02 6.57 17.74
N VAL A 252 28.15 7.27 17.00
CA VAL A 252 27.97 8.72 17.17
C VAL A 252 27.34 9.03 18.53
N LEU A 253 26.35 8.24 18.97
CA LEU A 253 25.75 8.37 20.31
C LEU A 253 26.81 8.16 21.41
N ARG A 254 27.63 7.11 21.28
CA ARG A 254 28.74 6.84 22.21
C ARG A 254 29.75 7.98 22.23
N ARG A 255 30.14 8.51 21.06
CA ARG A 255 31.08 9.62 20.95
C ARG A 255 30.52 10.89 21.61
N GLN A 256 29.24 11.21 21.40
CA GLN A 256 28.59 12.35 22.05
C GLN A 256 28.52 12.19 23.57
N HIS A 257 28.24 10.99 24.08
CA HIS A 257 28.23 10.71 25.52
C HIS A 257 29.64 10.88 26.13
N LEU A 258 30.66 10.30 25.50
CA LEU A 258 32.06 10.46 25.93
C LEU A 258 32.54 11.92 25.86
N TRP A 259 32.10 12.69 24.86
CA TRP A 259 32.40 14.12 24.75
C TRP A 259 31.73 14.92 25.88
N ARG A 260 30.44 14.68 26.16
CA ARG A 260 29.73 15.30 27.29
C ARG A 260 30.39 15.00 28.62
N LYS A 261 30.81 13.75 28.85
CA LYS A 261 31.55 13.36 30.06
C LYS A 261 32.88 14.13 30.19
N ARG A 262 33.66 14.24 29.10
CA ARG A 262 34.92 15.02 29.11
C ARG A 262 34.72 16.52 29.34
N LEU A 263 33.69 17.12 28.74
CA LEU A 263 33.33 18.54 28.94
C LEU A 263 32.83 18.82 30.36
N GLY A 264 32.00 17.94 30.93
CA GLY A 264 31.56 18.06 32.32
C GLY A 264 32.71 17.90 33.33
N THR A 265 33.71 17.07 33.00
CA THR A 265 34.91 16.92 33.86
C THR A 265 35.86 18.12 33.75
N GLN A 266 35.92 18.82 32.60
CA GLN A 266 36.76 20.01 32.44
C GLN A 266 36.22 21.24 33.19
N ASN A 267 34.89 21.40 33.31
CA ASN A 267 34.30 22.51 34.06
C ASN A 267 34.49 22.39 35.59
N PHE A 268 34.92 21.23 36.10
CA PHE A 268 35.23 20.99 37.51
C PHE A 268 36.74 20.97 37.82
N GLY A 269 37.60 21.15 36.82
CA GLY A 269 39.04 20.99 36.96
C GLY A 269 39.81 22.30 36.87
N GLY A 270 39.84 23.11 37.94
CA GLY A 270 40.96 24.03 38.14
C GLY A 270 40.72 25.32 38.90
N ILE A 271 40.77 25.25 40.24
CA ILE A 271 41.44 26.29 41.05
C ILE A 271 42.35 25.56 42.04
N ARG A 272 43.65 25.52 41.74
CA ARG A 272 44.71 25.21 42.71
C ARG A 272 45.41 26.52 43.02
N VAL A 273 45.29 27.03 44.24
CA VAL A 273 46.14 28.11 44.76
C VAL A 273 46.95 27.52 45.91
N GLY A 274 48.27 27.60 45.79
CA GLY A 274 49.23 26.90 46.65
C GLY A 274 49.52 27.60 47.98
N ASN A 275 50.02 26.81 48.93
CA ASN A 275 50.42 27.19 50.28
C ASN A 275 51.43 28.35 50.33
N GLY A 276 51.11 29.36 51.14
CA GLY A 276 52.06 30.19 51.90
C GLY A 276 51.84 29.95 53.40
N PRO A 277 52.84 30.10 54.28
CA PRO A 277 52.78 29.62 55.65
C PRO A 277 52.30 30.73 56.58
N THR A 278 51.01 30.76 56.91
CA THR A 278 50.50 31.42 58.11
C THR A 278 49.20 30.75 58.52
N GLU A 279 49.13 30.45 59.82
CA GLU A 279 48.00 29.84 60.52
C GLU A 279 46.73 30.70 60.41
N ASP A 280 45.59 30.01 60.50
CA ASP A 280 44.22 30.51 60.58
C ASP A 280 43.59 31.05 59.28
N GLU A 281 42.73 30.24 58.65
CA GLU A 281 41.33 30.59 58.39
C GLU A 281 40.53 29.41 57.81
N ALA A 282 39.27 29.33 58.25
CA ALA A 282 38.37 28.19 58.11
C ALA A 282 38.04 27.82 56.65
N GLU A 283 38.12 26.53 56.36
CA GLU A 283 37.55 25.92 55.15
C GLU A 283 36.01 25.97 55.24
N ILE A 284 35.39 26.90 54.51
CA ILE A 284 33.96 26.81 54.21
C ILE A 284 33.79 25.78 53.10
N ILE A 285 33.58 24.53 53.51
CA ILE A 285 33.13 23.46 52.63
C ILE A 285 31.70 23.83 52.19
N GLN A 286 31.55 24.39 50.99
CA GLN A 286 30.24 24.55 50.34
C GLN A 286 29.78 23.18 49.84
N HIS A 287 29.28 22.36 50.76
CA HIS A 287 28.78 20.99 50.50
C HIS A 287 27.34 20.98 49.92
N ASP A 288 26.79 22.13 49.53
CA ASP A 288 25.33 22.31 49.45
C ASP A 288 24.79 22.67 48.05
N GLN A 289 25.56 22.47 46.98
CA GLN A 289 25.06 22.60 45.60
C GLN A 289 25.25 21.36 44.72
N LEU A 290 25.80 20.26 45.27
CA LEU A 290 26.09 19.04 44.53
C LEU A 290 25.15 17.86 44.82
N ALA A 291 24.24 18.00 45.79
CA ALA A 291 23.28 16.93 46.13
C ALA A 291 21.98 16.95 45.29
N GLN A 292 21.82 17.89 44.34
CA GLN A 292 20.63 18.01 43.49
C GLN A 292 20.87 17.69 42.00
N GLN A 293 22.02 17.13 41.64
CA GLN A 293 22.31 16.65 40.27
C GLN A 293 22.77 15.19 40.22
N SER A 294 22.46 14.41 41.25
CA SER A 294 22.68 12.96 41.29
C SER A 294 21.39 12.15 41.27
N ASP A 295 20.28 12.73 40.82
CA ASP A 295 19.04 12.00 40.57
C ASP A 295 18.91 11.73 39.06
N ASP A 296 19.10 10.46 38.70
CA ASP A 296 18.55 9.78 37.52
C ASP A 296 18.83 10.38 36.12
N GLU A 297 20.10 10.64 35.76
CA GLU A 297 20.47 10.46 34.35
C GLU A 297 20.62 8.95 34.13
N PRO A 298 19.78 8.30 33.29
CA PRO A 298 19.87 6.86 33.05
C PRO A 298 21.30 6.54 32.61
N GLU A 299 21.95 5.59 33.28
CA GLU A 299 23.27 5.10 32.90
C GLU A 299 23.21 4.77 31.40
N PHE A 300 24.03 5.47 30.59
CA PHE A 300 24.07 5.24 29.15
C PHE A 300 24.67 3.86 28.91
N ASP A 301 23.82 2.84 28.90
CA ASP A 301 24.23 1.50 28.53
C ASP A 301 24.37 1.45 27.01
N PHE A 302 25.62 1.51 26.57
CA PHE A 302 25.97 1.36 25.17
C PHE A 302 25.48 0.02 24.61
N ALA A 303 25.46 -1.05 25.42
CA ALA A 303 25.00 -2.35 25.00
C ALA A 303 23.49 -2.34 24.70
N ASP A 304 22.67 -1.76 25.57
CA ASP A 304 21.23 -1.65 25.36
C ASP A 304 20.87 -0.81 24.13
N VAL A 305 21.50 0.36 23.97
CA VAL A 305 21.31 1.21 22.78
C VAL A 305 21.75 0.51 21.49
N ALA A 306 22.83 -0.27 21.54
CA ALA A 306 23.30 -1.04 20.40
C ALA A 306 22.35 -2.18 20.03
N VAL A 307 21.82 -2.91 21.02
CA VAL A 307 20.85 -3.99 20.80
C VAL A 307 19.55 -3.43 20.24
N HIS A 308 19.00 -2.36 20.83
CA HIS A 308 17.75 -1.74 20.35
C HIS A 308 17.90 -1.22 18.92
N GLN A 309 19.02 -0.58 18.58
CA GLN A 309 19.28 -0.11 17.22
C GLN A 309 19.51 -1.26 16.22
N ALA A 310 20.10 -2.37 16.65
CA ALA A 310 20.25 -3.56 15.83
C ALA A 310 18.88 -4.18 15.51
N ILE A 311 18.01 -4.33 16.51
CA ILE A 311 16.63 -4.80 16.33
C ILE A 311 15.88 -3.90 15.34
N HIS A 312 15.91 -2.57 15.55
CA HIS A 312 15.27 -1.62 14.64
C HIS A 312 15.79 -1.75 13.20
N THR A 313 17.10 -1.91 13.02
CA THR A 313 17.68 -2.03 11.67
C THR A 313 17.26 -3.33 10.98
N ILE A 314 17.28 -4.46 11.70
CA ILE A 314 16.85 -5.76 11.17
C ILE A 314 15.35 -5.76 10.87
N GLU A 315 14.53 -5.27 11.80
CA GLU A 315 13.09 -5.14 11.63
C GLU A 315 12.77 -4.25 10.43
N TYR A 316 13.45 -3.12 10.26
CA TYR A 316 13.25 -2.27 9.10
C TYR A 316 13.63 -2.96 7.79
N CYS A 317 14.81 -3.59 7.71
CA CYS A 317 15.29 -4.21 6.47
C CYS A 317 14.42 -5.39 6.04
N LEU A 318 14.15 -6.32 6.96
CA LEU A 318 13.27 -7.48 6.69
C LEU A 318 11.81 -7.05 6.52
N GLY A 319 11.37 -6.08 7.32
CA GLY A 319 10.04 -5.49 7.27
C GLY A 319 9.76 -4.80 5.93
N CYS A 320 10.74 -4.11 5.32
CA CYS A 320 10.53 -3.50 4.00
C CYS A 320 10.23 -4.55 2.91
N ILE A 321 10.91 -5.70 2.94
CA ILE A 321 10.65 -6.80 2.01
C ILE A 321 9.28 -7.43 2.27
N SER A 322 8.99 -7.75 3.53
CA SER A 322 7.72 -8.34 3.95
C SER A 322 6.53 -7.42 3.66
N ASN A 323 6.65 -6.13 3.99
CA ASN A 323 5.60 -5.14 3.76
C ASN A 323 5.32 -4.95 2.27
N THR A 324 6.37 -4.90 1.42
CA THR A 324 6.18 -4.82 -0.04
C THR A 324 5.42 -6.03 -0.57
N ALA A 325 5.77 -7.25 -0.12
CA ALA A 325 5.06 -8.46 -0.49
C ALA A 325 3.61 -8.47 0.03
N SER A 326 3.36 -7.95 1.23
CA SER A 326 2.02 -7.84 1.82
C SER A 326 1.05 -7.00 0.97
N TYR A 327 1.53 -6.02 0.20
CA TYR A 327 0.70 -5.25 -0.75
C TYR A 327 0.14 -6.09 -1.90
N LEU A 328 0.67 -7.28 -2.21
CA LEU A 328 0.06 -8.22 -3.17
C LEU A 328 -1.37 -8.62 -2.77
N ARG A 329 -1.74 -8.41 -1.51
CA ARG A 329 -3.11 -8.56 -1.02
C ARG A 329 -4.11 -7.68 -1.77
N LEU A 330 -3.71 -6.46 -2.17
CA LEU A 330 -4.55 -5.56 -2.97
C LEU A 330 -5.02 -6.24 -4.25
N TRP A 331 -4.10 -6.93 -4.94
CA TRP A 331 -4.36 -7.73 -6.12
C TRP A 331 -5.23 -8.93 -5.78
N ALA A 332 -4.82 -9.77 -4.81
CA ALA A 332 -5.50 -11.01 -4.48
C ALA A 332 -6.99 -10.80 -4.17
N LEU A 333 -7.32 -9.83 -3.30
CA LEU A 333 -8.73 -9.54 -2.98
C LEU A 333 -9.48 -8.90 -4.15
N SER A 334 -8.83 -8.04 -4.94
CA SER A 334 -9.48 -7.47 -6.13
C SER A 334 -9.74 -8.49 -7.24
N LEU A 335 -9.01 -9.61 -7.25
CA LEU A 335 -9.26 -10.72 -8.14
C LEU A 335 -10.39 -11.58 -7.61
N ALA A 336 -10.34 -11.95 -6.32
CA ALA A 336 -11.39 -12.73 -5.67
C ALA A 336 -12.75 -12.06 -5.83
N HIS A 337 -12.84 -10.75 -5.56
CA HIS A 337 -14.07 -9.97 -5.75
C HIS A 337 -14.59 -10.05 -7.20
N ALA A 338 -13.74 -9.77 -8.20
CA ALA A 338 -14.13 -9.81 -9.60
C ALA A 338 -14.57 -11.22 -10.06
N GLN A 339 -13.91 -12.28 -9.58
CA GLN A 339 -14.27 -13.66 -9.90
C GLN A 339 -15.55 -14.10 -9.20
N LEU A 340 -15.78 -13.69 -7.95
CA LEU A 340 -17.01 -14.00 -7.23
C LEU A 340 -18.21 -13.31 -7.91
N SER A 341 -18.06 -12.04 -8.32
CA SER A 341 -19.09 -11.33 -9.08
C SER A 341 -19.40 -12.02 -10.42
N GLU A 342 -18.37 -12.49 -11.13
CA GLU A 342 -18.56 -13.22 -12.38
C GLU A 342 -19.30 -14.54 -12.20
N VAL A 343 -18.92 -15.35 -11.20
CA VAL A 343 -19.58 -16.63 -10.92
C VAL A 343 -21.04 -16.41 -10.51
N LEU A 344 -21.30 -15.39 -9.68
CA LEU A 344 -22.65 -15.05 -9.26
C LEU A 344 -23.50 -14.64 -10.48
N TRP A 345 -22.95 -13.85 -11.41
CA TRP A 345 -23.63 -13.51 -12.66
C TRP A 345 -23.87 -14.74 -13.55
N SER A 346 -22.85 -15.55 -13.81
CA SER A 346 -22.95 -16.67 -14.75
C SER A 346 -23.81 -17.81 -14.23
N MET A 347 -23.79 -18.10 -12.93
CA MET A 347 -24.53 -19.22 -12.35
C MET A 347 -25.97 -18.85 -11.96
N VAL A 348 -26.24 -17.59 -11.60
CA VAL A 348 -27.59 -17.16 -11.18
C VAL A 348 -28.31 -16.40 -12.29
N MET A 349 -27.76 -15.28 -12.75
CA MET A 349 -28.45 -14.40 -13.72
C MET A 349 -28.61 -15.04 -15.10
N HIS A 350 -27.63 -15.83 -15.55
CA HIS A 350 -27.71 -16.48 -16.86
C HIS A 350 -28.90 -17.45 -16.99
N ILE A 351 -29.27 -18.14 -15.90
CA ILE A 351 -30.42 -19.05 -15.87
C ILE A 351 -31.71 -18.26 -16.14
N GLY A 352 -31.87 -17.12 -15.46
CA GLY A 352 -33.04 -16.24 -15.61
C GLY A 352 -33.15 -15.60 -16.99
N LEU A 353 -32.01 -15.34 -17.65
CA LEU A 353 -31.96 -14.69 -18.97
C LEU A 353 -32.14 -15.65 -20.16
N SER A 354 -32.16 -16.98 -19.92
CA SER A 354 -32.19 -17.99 -20.99
C SER A 354 -33.55 -18.17 -21.66
N SER A 355 -34.64 -17.68 -21.05
CA SER A 355 -36.00 -17.89 -21.54
C SER A 355 -36.67 -16.60 -22.03
N ALA A 356 -37.17 -16.61 -23.27
CA ALA A 356 -37.80 -15.44 -23.92
C ALA A 356 -39.35 -15.40 -23.79
N ASN A 357 -39.94 -16.29 -23.01
CA ASN A 357 -41.40 -16.41 -22.87
C ASN A 357 -41.94 -15.48 -21.77
N PHE A 358 -43.25 -15.19 -21.77
CA PHE A 358 -43.90 -14.42 -20.69
C PHE A 358 -43.70 -15.06 -19.29
N GLY A 359 -43.67 -16.40 -19.21
CA GLY A 359 -43.28 -17.12 -17.99
C GLY A 359 -41.83 -16.86 -17.56
N GLY A 360 -40.95 -16.54 -18.52
CA GLY A 360 -39.57 -16.13 -18.29
C GLY A 360 -39.46 -14.81 -17.53
N PHE A 361 -40.41 -13.88 -17.67
CA PHE A 361 -40.44 -12.63 -16.88
C PHE A 361 -40.63 -12.92 -15.38
N VAL A 362 -41.54 -13.82 -15.03
CA VAL A 362 -41.79 -14.20 -13.63
C VAL A 362 -40.57 -14.91 -13.03
N VAL A 363 -39.97 -15.84 -13.80
CA VAL A 363 -38.74 -16.54 -13.41
C VAL A 363 -37.58 -15.54 -13.24
N LEU A 364 -37.40 -14.61 -14.19
CA LEU A 364 -36.37 -13.58 -14.12
C LEU A 364 -36.54 -12.70 -12.88
N SER A 365 -37.76 -12.27 -12.56
CA SER A 365 -38.02 -11.46 -11.37
C SER A 365 -37.67 -12.19 -10.07
N LEU A 366 -37.98 -13.49 -9.97
CA LEU A 366 -37.65 -14.31 -8.79
C LEU A 366 -36.14 -14.54 -8.69
N VAL A 367 -35.49 -14.89 -9.81
CA VAL A 367 -34.03 -15.08 -9.89
C VAL A 367 -33.30 -13.77 -9.57
N PHE A 368 -33.78 -12.63 -10.05
CA PHE A 368 -33.22 -11.32 -9.77
C PHE A 368 -33.34 -10.95 -8.29
N PHE A 369 -34.46 -11.28 -7.63
CA PHE A 369 -34.60 -11.07 -6.19
C PHE A 369 -33.52 -11.86 -5.42
N PHE A 370 -33.32 -13.12 -5.75
CA PHE A 370 -32.27 -13.95 -5.13
C PHE A 370 -30.87 -13.43 -5.44
N PHE A 371 -30.61 -13.03 -6.69
CA PHE A 371 -29.36 -12.38 -7.11
C PHE A 371 -29.07 -11.12 -6.29
N ALA A 372 -30.06 -10.24 -6.12
CA ALA A 372 -29.93 -9.00 -5.37
C ALA A 372 -29.60 -9.27 -3.89
N VAL A 373 -30.29 -10.21 -3.25
CA VAL A 373 -30.04 -10.59 -1.85
C VAL A 373 -28.63 -11.16 -1.69
N LEU A 374 -28.21 -12.08 -2.57
CA LEU A 374 -26.86 -12.65 -2.53
C LEU A 374 -25.78 -11.59 -2.78
N THR A 375 -26.01 -10.68 -3.72
CA THR A 375 -25.09 -9.58 -4.03
C THR A 375 -24.91 -8.68 -2.80
N VAL A 376 -26.00 -8.30 -2.13
CA VAL A 376 -25.92 -7.47 -0.92
C VAL A 376 -25.23 -8.21 0.22
N ALA A 377 -25.62 -9.46 0.50
CA ALA A 377 -25.08 -10.20 1.64
C ALA A 377 -23.61 -10.60 1.45
N ILE A 378 -23.25 -11.16 0.30
CA ILE A 378 -21.92 -11.71 0.05
C ILE A 378 -20.98 -10.65 -0.51
N LEU A 379 -21.33 -10.03 -1.63
CA LEU A 379 -20.42 -9.12 -2.35
C LEU A 379 -20.28 -7.76 -1.67
N LEU A 380 -21.36 -7.17 -1.14
CA LEU A 380 -21.29 -5.87 -0.47
C LEU A 380 -20.89 -5.97 0.99
N ILE A 381 -21.56 -6.82 1.79
CA ILE A 381 -21.31 -6.87 3.24
C ILE A 381 -20.04 -7.67 3.56
N MET A 382 -19.99 -8.97 3.23
CA MET A 382 -18.86 -9.81 3.65
C MET A 382 -17.55 -9.45 2.94
N GLU A 383 -17.56 -9.38 1.61
CA GLU A 383 -16.38 -9.01 0.83
C GLU A 383 -15.98 -7.54 1.05
N GLY A 384 -16.95 -6.63 1.20
CA GLY A 384 -16.69 -5.23 1.52
C GLY A 384 -16.03 -5.06 2.89
N LEU A 385 -16.50 -5.78 3.92
CA LEU A 385 -15.88 -5.78 5.25
C LEU A 385 -14.46 -6.38 5.22
N SER A 386 -14.27 -7.48 4.49
CA SER A 386 -12.95 -8.09 4.29
C SER A 386 -11.96 -7.10 3.66
N ALA A 387 -12.37 -6.45 2.57
CA ALA A 387 -11.56 -5.42 1.90
C ALA A 387 -11.25 -4.23 2.83
N PHE A 388 -12.22 -3.81 3.65
CA PHE A 388 -12.03 -2.74 4.64
C PHE A 388 -10.98 -3.11 5.70
N LEU A 389 -11.10 -4.29 6.33
CA LEU A 389 -10.18 -4.74 7.37
C LEU A 389 -8.75 -4.89 6.83
N HIS A 390 -8.60 -5.38 5.61
CA HIS A 390 -7.30 -5.50 4.98
C HIS A 390 -6.71 -4.14 4.58
N ALA A 391 -7.52 -3.17 4.16
CA ALA A 391 -7.06 -1.80 3.96
C ALA A 391 -6.62 -1.15 5.28
N LEU A 392 -7.40 -1.32 6.35
CA LEU A 392 -7.04 -0.85 7.70
C LEU A 392 -5.72 -1.47 8.17
N ARG A 393 -5.54 -2.77 7.94
CA ARG A 393 -4.28 -3.46 8.27
C ARG A 393 -3.09 -2.84 7.55
N LEU A 394 -3.20 -2.57 6.25
CA LEU A 394 -2.16 -1.89 5.47
C LEU A 394 -1.80 -0.52 6.05
N HIS A 395 -2.78 0.20 6.60
CA HIS A 395 -2.50 1.46 7.28
C HIS A 395 -1.82 1.27 8.64
N TRP A 396 -2.24 0.29 9.43
CA TRP A 396 -1.68 0.06 10.76
C TRP A 396 -0.23 -0.44 10.69
N VAL A 397 0.05 -1.47 9.89
CA VAL A 397 1.37 -2.12 9.96
C VAL A 397 2.33 -1.62 8.90
N GLU A 398 1.87 -1.46 7.67
CA GLU A 398 2.77 -1.09 6.58
C GLU A 398 3.02 0.43 6.53
N PHE A 399 2.03 1.26 6.89
CA PHE A 399 2.14 2.72 6.86
C PHE A 399 2.56 3.33 8.21
N GLN A 400 1.81 3.08 9.31
CA GLN A 400 2.08 3.72 10.60
C GLN A 400 3.42 3.29 11.22
N ASN A 401 3.88 2.05 11.00
CA ASN A 401 5.16 1.57 11.53
C ASN A 401 6.38 2.37 11.02
N LYS A 402 6.23 3.27 10.05
CA LYS A 402 7.32 4.10 9.53
C LYS A 402 7.53 5.42 10.27
N PHE A 403 6.50 5.96 10.92
CA PHE A 403 6.57 7.29 11.52
C PHE A 403 5.86 7.41 12.88
N TYR A 404 4.91 6.51 13.18
CA TYR A 404 4.07 6.59 14.36
C TYR A 404 4.65 5.73 15.50
N GLY A 405 5.13 6.39 16.57
CA GLY A 405 5.75 5.71 17.71
C GLY A 405 4.79 5.19 18.79
N GLY A 406 3.51 5.60 18.78
CA GLY A 406 2.46 5.02 19.63
C GLY A 406 2.50 5.30 21.15
N GLN A 407 3.38 6.19 21.64
CA GLN A 407 3.59 6.42 23.09
C GLN A 407 2.73 7.54 23.71
N GLY A 408 1.52 7.80 23.18
CA GLY A 408 0.66 8.91 23.62
C GLY A 408 -0.48 8.49 24.55
N PHE A 409 -0.97 9.43 25.36
CA PHE A 409 -2.22 9.29 26.12
C PHE A 409 -3.37 10.01 25.41
N LYS A 410 -4.54 9.38 25.37
CA LYS A 410 -5.74 10.02 24.81
C LYS A 410 -6.15 11.19 25.72
N PHE A 411 -6.27 12.38 25.15
CA PHE A 411 -6.79 13.54 25.86
C PHE A 411 -8.28 13.34 26.15
N LEU A 412 -8.63 13.25 27.44
CA LEU A 412 -10.01 13.17 27.90
C LEU A 412 -10.27 14.40 28.79
N PRO A 413 -10.87 15.48 28.25
CA PRO A 413 -11.22 16.64 29.06
C PRO A 413 -12.36 16.30 30.02
N PHE A 414 -12.41 16.98 31.16
CA PHE A 414 -13.57 16.90 32.03
C PHE A 414 -14.77 17.60 31.36
N THR A 415 -15.78 16.84 30.96
CA THR A 415 -16.97 17.34 30.23
C THR A 415 -18.25 16.73 30.78
N PHE A 416 -19.30 17.53 30.93
CA PHE A 416 -20.62 17.09 31.38
C PHE A 416 -21.43 16.35 30.29
N GLU A 417 -20.91 16.22 29.07
CA GLU A 417 -21.57 15.52 27.97
C GLU A 417 -21.83 14.04 28.29
N GLY A 418 -20.91 13.37 28.99
CA GLY A 418 -21.11 11.98 29.43
C GLY A 418 -22.31 11.78 30.36
N ILE A 419 -22.57 12.77 31.23
CA ILE A 419 -23.72 12.77 32.17
C ILE A 419 -25.03 13.03 31.42
N LEU A 420 -25.00 13.91 30.41
CA LEU A 420 -26.14 14.18 29.52
C LEU A 420 -26.51 12.97 28.64
N GLU A 421 -25.53 12.18 28.22
CA GLU A 421 -25.75 10.96 27.42
C GLU A 421 -26.20 9.74 28.27
N GLY A 422 -26.04 9.80 29.59
CA GLY A 422 -26.40 8.72 30.51
C GLY A 422 -25.51 7.48 30.38
N ARG A 423 -24.30 7.60 29.83
CA ARG A 423 -23.29 6.53 29.86
C ARG A 423 -22.68 6.50 31.25
N GLN A 424 -22.89 5.39 31.97
CA GLN A 424 -22.08 5.08 33.15
C GLN A 424 -20.64 4.92 32.69
N GLU A 425 -19.73 5.67 33.30
CA GLU A 425 -18.29 5.54 33.10
C GLU A 425 -17.87 4.12 33.55
N GLU A 426 -17.34 3.32 32.62
CA GLU A 426 -16.44 2.19 32.91
C GLU A 426 -15.02 2.55 32.48
#